data_AF-A0A6J4LKC2-F1
#
_entry.id   AF-A0A6J4LKC2-F1
#
_cell.length_a   1.000
_cell.length_b   1.000
_cell.length_c   1.000
_cell.angle_alpha   90.00
_cell.angle_beta   90.00
_cell.angle_gamma   90.00
#
_symmetry.space_group_name_H-M   'P 1'
#
loop_
_entity.id
_entity.type
_entity.pdbx_description
1 polymer ?
#
loop_
_entity_poly.entity_id
_entity_poly.type
_entity_poly.pdbx_seq_one_letter_code
_entity_poly.pdbx_strand_id
1 'polypeptide(L)'
;MEDGSDVEGQPVIYHDASFRACRGYVDLDGLYSAVPVRHAFTLTLPLDDTQYADAHGSLPNALGSAIEVREVPEEGWTGREVVLARLSMAQLNSQHRGVLRTSWHEWLDSIDGDLEWVGSFLDSAADDTDQYECDLIGGALFHIYNVAVHPAVRGQDVGLRLIAHALLTTSSGLNDAVTLIAADSPDEWDGRARDQTSVRAAALARHYARLGFSEVDRRDDGANILMYAPIGRCGLRVEAALRT
;
A
#
# COMPACT_ATOMS: atom_id res chain seq x y z
N MET A 1 11.94 -25.81 30.14
CA MET A 1 11.53 -24.43 29.82
C MET A 1 12.53 -24.00 28.79
N GLU A 2 12.16 -24.12 27.52
CA GLU A 2 13.03 -23.77 26.40
C GLU A 2 13.06 -22.26 26.28
N ASP A 3 14.30 -21.75 26.25
CA ASP A 3 14.65 -20.35 26.04
C ASP A 3 14.17 -19.95 24.65
N GLY A 4 13.22 -19.01 24.60
CA GLY A 4 12.82 -18.40 23.33
C GLY A 4 13.97 -17.52 22.87
N SER A 5 14.74 -17.97 21.90
CA SER A 5 15.75 -17.15 21.24
C SER A 5 15.05 -15.98 20.55
N ASP A 6 15.05 -14.81 21.19
CA ASP A 6 14.63 -13.58 20.57
C ASP A 6 15.50 -13.32 19.33
N VAL A 7 14.86 -13.13 18.18
CA VAL A 7 15.55 -12.79 16.94
C VAL A 7 16.03 -11.36 17.07
N GLU A 8 17.30 -11.20 17.43
CA GLU A 8 17.97 -9.89 17.45
C GLU A 8 18.23 -9.46 15.99
N GLY A 9 17.35 -8.60 15.48
CA GLY A 9 17.52 -7.89 14.22
C GLY A 9 16.55 -6.70 14.18
N GLN A 10 17.04 -5.49 13.89
CA GLN A 10 16.14 -4.37 13.65
C GLN A 10 15.49 -4.54 12.28
N PRO A 11 14.15 -4.46 12.16
CA PRO A 11 13.48 -4.55 10.87
C PRO A 11 13.89 -3.38 9.97
N VAL A 12 14.09 -3.67 8.69
CA VAL A 12 14.50 -2.70 7.67
C VAL A 12 13.35 -2.52 6.68
N ILE A 13 13.08 -1.28 6.26
CA ILE A 13 12.13 -0.97 5.21
C ILE A 13 12.90 -0.50 3.98
N TYR A 14 12.79 -1.26 2.90
CA TYR A 14 13.28 -0.85 1.58
C TYR A 14 12.19 -0.09 0.86
N HIS A 15 12.56 1.04 0.26
CA HIS A 15 11.69 1.85 -0.60
C HIS A 15 12.30 1.90 -2.00
N ASP A 16 11.55 1.38 -2.98
CA ASP A 16 11.84 1.52 -4.41
C ASP A 16 10.80 2.47 -5.04
N ALA A 17 11.28 3.50 -5.74
CA ALA A 17 10.46 4.44 -6.49
C ALA A 17 10.84 4.34 -7.97
N SER A 18 9.88 3.97 -8.82
CA SER A 18 10.11 3.79 -10.25
C SER A 18 9.09 4.53 -11.12
N PHE A 19 9.58 4.96 -12.29
CA PHE A 19 8.76 5.48 -13.37
C PHE A 19 8.59 4.36 -14.41
N ARG A 20 7.37 3.84 -14.60
CA ARG A 20 7.09 2.96 -15.74
C ARG A 20 6.42 3.75 -16.84
N ALA A 21 7.14 3.99 -17.95
CA ALA A 21 6.50 4.34 -19.20
C ALA A 21 5.54 3.19 -19.59
N CYS A 22 4.27 3.50 -19.83
CA CYS A 22 3.29 2.51 -20.27
C CYS A 22 3.80 1.84 -21.55
N ARG A 23 4.13 0.54 -21.48
CA ARG A 23 4.54 -0.23 -22.65
C ARG A 23 3.30 -0.50 -23.51
N GLY A 24 3.13 0.24 -24.62
CA GLY A 24 2.12 -0.12 -25.61
C GLY A 24 1.73 0.92 -26.65
N TYR A 25 2.06 2.21 -26.51
CA TYR A 25 1.62 3.24 -27.46
C TYR A 25 2.73 4.15 -27.97
N VAL A 26 2.51 4.60 -29.20
CA VAL A 26 3.36 5.44 -30.06
C VAL A 26 3.76 6.74 -29.35
N ASP A 27 4.97 7.18 -29.65
CA ASP A 27 5.61 8.41 -29.20
C ASP A 27 4.69 9.65 -29.25
N LEU A 28 4.32 10.13 -28.05
CA LEU A 28 3.55 11.33 -27.77
C LEU A 28 4.32 12.16 -26.74
N ASP A 29 5.46 12.75 -27.11
CA ASP A 29 6.30 13.63 -26.27
C ASP A 29 5.56 14.76 -25.50
N GLY A 30 4.27 15.02 -25.79
CA GLY A 30 3.40 15.92 -25.02
C GLY A 30 2.50 15.27 -23.95
N LEU A 31 2.31 13.95 -23.96
CA LEU A 31 1.44 13.20 -23.03
C LEU A 31 2.22 12.47 -21.91
N TYR A 32 3.54 12.33 -22.05
CA TYR A 32 4.41 11.59 -21.11
C TYR A 32 4.77 12.34 -19.82
N SER A 33 4.32 13.57 -19.60
CA SER A 33 4.56 14.27 -18.32
C SER A 33 3.69 13.74 -17.17
N ALA A 34 2.63 12.97 -17.47
CA ALA A 34 1.60 12.62 -16.50
C ALA A 34 1.71 11.20 -15.90
N VAL A 35 2.86 10.53 -15.99
CA VAL A 35 3.02 9.14 -15.54
C VAL A 35 2.96 9.04 -14.00
N PRO A 36 2.16 8.11 -13.43
CA PRO A 36 2.15 7.88 -11.99
C PRO A 36 3.51 7.38 -11.48
N VAL A 37 3.96 7.89 -10.34
CA VAL A 37 5.16 7.36 -9.68
C VAL A 37 4.73 6.11 -8.91
N ARG A 38 5.38 4.97 -9.14
CA ARG A 38 5.09 3.72 -8.43
C ARG A 38 6.05 3.57 -7.27
N HIS A 39 5.51 3.35 -6.08
CA HIS A 39 6.27 3.10 -4.87
C HIS A 39 6.05 1.66 -4.43
N ALA A 40 7.14 0.96 -4.12
CA ALA A 40 7.13 -0.34 -3.48
C ALA A 40 7.90 -0.25 -2.15
N PHE A 41 7.24 -0.67 -1.07
CA PHE A 41 7.84 -0.78 0.25
C PHE A 41 7.93 -2.24 0.65
N THR A 42 9.11 -2.68 1.08
CA THR A 42 9.33 -4.04 1.57
C THR A 42 9.89 -3.98 2.97
N LEU A 43 9.15 -4.53 3.93
CA LEU A 43 9.61 -4.73 5.30
C LEU A 43 10.34 -6.08 5.38
N THR A 44 11.62 -6.05 5.74
CA THR A 44 12.41 -7.26 5.96
C THR A 44 12.96 -7.31 7.37
N LEU A 45 13.33 -8.52 7.79
CA LEU A 45 14.10 -8.77 9.00
C LEU A 45 15.42 -9.43 8.59
N PRO A 46 16.58 -8.86 8.94
CA PRO A 46 17.85 -9.53 8.73
C PRO A 46 17.93 -10.78 9.60
N LEU A 47 18.49 -11.85 9.05
CA LEU A 47 18.85 -13.07 9.77
C LEU A 47 20.37 -13.12 9.89
N ASP A 48 20.86 -13.28 11.12
CA ASP A 48 22.25 -13.68 11.33
C ASP A 48 22.45 -15.16 10.96
N ASP A 49 23.65 -15.55 10.54
CA ASP A 49 24.00 -16.91 10.14
C ASP A 49 23.82 -17.92 11.29
N THR A 50 24.00 -17.47 12.54
CA THR A 50 23.72 -18.27 13.75
C THR A 50 22.21 -18.49 13.93
N GLN A 51 21.41 -17.44 13.72
CA GLN A 51 19.95 -17.50 13.76
C GLN A 51 19.39 -18.34 12.61
N TYR A 52 20.04 -18.38 11.43
CA TYR A 52 19.69 -19.24 10.31
C TYR A 52 20.02 -20.72 10.56
N ALA A 53 21.14 -21.01 11.23
CA ALA A 53 21.52 -22.37 11.59
C ALA A 53 20.59 -22.98 12.67
N ASP A 54 20.21 -22.20 13.69
CA ASP A 54 19.22 -22.59 14.69
C ASP A 54 17.78 -22.58 14.14
N ALA A 55 17.54 -21.76 13.10
CA ALA A 55 16.29 -21.68 12.34
C ALA A 55 15.92 -22.95 11.57
N HIS A 56 16.90 -23.78 11.17
CA HIS A 56 16.55 -25.13 10.69
C HIS A 56 15.84 -25.98 11.76
N GLY A 57 15.81 -25.53 13.02
CA GLY A 57 14.98 -26.05 14.12
C GLY A 57 13.74 -25.20 14.47
N SER A 58 13.82 -23.85 14.55
CA SER A 58 12.74 -23.04 15.17
C SER A 58 12.11 -21.93 14.30
N LEU A 59 12.86 -21.07 13.57
CA LEU A 59 12.27 -19.87 12.93
C LEU A 59 11.58 -20.10 11.57
N PRO A 60 12.20 -20.71 10.54
CA PRO A 60 11.57 -21.31 9.38
C PRO A 60 10.44 -22.30 9.72
N ASN A 61 10.51 -22.98 10.87
CA ASN A 61 9.41 -23.84 11.33
C ASN A 61 8.25 -23.04 11.93
N ALA A 62 8.50 -21.89 12.58
CA ALA A 62 7.48 -20.99 13.12
C ALA A 62 6.86 -20.05 12.06
N LEU A 63 7.66 -19.62 11.08
CA LEU A 63 7.26 -18.75 9.97
C LEU A 63 6.83 -19.57 8.72
N GLY A 64 7.20 -20.85 8.63
CA GLY A 64 6.78 -21.78 7.57
C GLY A 64 7.56 -21.66 6.27
N SER A 65 7.28 -22.58 5.34
CA SER A 65 7.92 -22.72 4.02
C SER A 65 7.64 -21.60 3.01
N ALA A 66 6.98 -20.51 3.43
CA ALA A 66 6.53 -19.41 2.57
C ALA A 66 7.42 -18.16 2.65
N ILE A 67 8.48 -18.19 3.47
CA ILE A 67 9.37 -17.04 3.61
C ILE A 67 10.22 -16.87 2.36
N GLU A 68 10.03 -15.76 1.66
CA GLU A 68 10.97 -15.32 0.64
C GLU A 68 12.25 -14.83 1.35
N VAL A 69 13.32 -15.59 1.18
CA VAL A 69 14.66 -15.21 1.63
C VAL A 69 15.39 -14.53 0.49
N ARG A 70 15.78 -13.27 0.68
CA ARG A 70 16.62 -12.55 -0.28
C ARG A 70 18.08 -12.63 0.14
N GLU A 71 18.95 -12.91 -0.82
CA GLU A 71 20.40 -12.71 -0.67
C GLU A 71 20.71 -11.26 -1.01
N VAL A 72 21.30 -10.52 -0.08
CA VAL A 72 21.71 -9.13 -0.30
C VAL A 72 23.17 -9.14 -0.73
N PRO A 73 23.50 -8.76 -1.98
CA PRO A 73 24.89 -8.61 -2.39
C PRO A 73 25.37 -7.21 -1.99
N GLU A 74 25.79 -7.04 -0.75
CA GLU A 74 26.67 -5.91 -0.38
C GLU A 74 28.12 -6.40 -0.30
N GLU A 75 29.07 -5.57 -0.73
CA GLU A 75 30.51 -5.88 -0.68
C GLU A 75 30.92 -6.23 0.75
N GLY A 76 31.08 -7.52 1.03
CA GLY A 76 31.59 -8.05 2.29
C GLY A 76 30.54 -8.59 3.29
N TRP A 77 29.25 -8.59 2.95
CA TRP A 77 28.21 -9.20 3.79
C TRP A 77 27.32 -10.13 2.96
N THR A 78 27.31 -11.42 3.29
CA THR A 78 26.35 -12.40 2.74
C THR A 78 25.32 -12.73 3.82
N GLY A 79 24.43 -11.80 4.11
CA GLY A 79 23.31 -12.07 5.01
C GLY A 79 22.05 -12.43 4.26
N ARG A 80 21.15 -13.10 4.97
CA ARG A 80 19.83 -13.50 4.48
C ARG A 80 18.78 -12.61 5.12
N GLU A 81 17.76 -12.24 4.37
CA GLU A 81 16.66 -11.44 4.90
C GLU A 81 15.31 -12.10 4.66
N VAL A 82 14.42 -12.02 5.65
CA VAL A 82 13.04 -12.52 5.57
C VAL A 82 12.12 -11.38 5.20
N VAL A 83 11.35 -11.52 4.13
CA VAL A 83 10.29 -10.56 3.79
C VAL A 83 9.08 -10.77 4.70
N LEU A 84 8.71 -9.75 5.46
CA LEU A 84 7.59 -9.77 6.41
C LEU A 84 6.32 -9.11 5.84
N ALA A 85 6.48 -8.06 5.07
CA ALA A 85 5.36 -7.37 4.44
C ALA A 85 5.79 -6.59 3.19
N ARG A 86 4.84 -6.37 2.28
CA ARG A 86 4.98 -5.58 1.07
C ARG A 86 3.82 -4.61 0.92
N LEU A 87 4.11 -3.43 0.41
CA LEU A 87 3.12 -2.44 0.02
C LEU A 87 3.46 -1.90 -1.36
N SER A 88 2.44 -1.82 -2.21
CA SER A 88 2.54 -1.24 -3.56
C SER A 88 1.53 -0.13 -3.71
N MET A 89 1.98 1.06 -4.11
CA MET A 89 1.10 2.22 -4.33
C MET A 89 1.55 3.06 -5.53
N ALA A 90 0.62 3.82 -6.10
CA ALA A 90 0.91 4.87 -7.08
C ALA A 90 0.71 6.24 -6.45
N GLN A 91 1.56 7.19 -6.84
CA GLN A 91 1.38 8.61 -6.61
C GLN A 91 0.97 9.28 -7.93
N LEU A 92 -0.17 9.95 -7.90
CA LEU A 92 -0.82 10.63 -9.01
C LEU A 92 -0.83 12.14 -8.70
N ASN A 93 0.04 12.90 -9.38
CA ASN A 93 0.17 14.33 -9.11
C ASN A 93 -1.00 15.11 -9.72
N SER A 94 -1.75 15.85 -8.89
CA SER A 94 -2.91 16.65 -9.32
C SER A 94 -2.59 17.71 -10.37
N GLN A 95 -1.33 18.20 -10.41
CA GLN A 95 -0.85 19.13 -11.43
C GLN A 95 -1.05 18.58 -12.85
N HIS A 96 -0.95 17.27 -13.04
CA HIS A 96 -1.14 16.63 -14.34
C HIS A 96 -2.58 16.74 -14.86
N ARG A 97 -3.58 16.62 -13.97
CA ARG A 97 -5.00 16.85 -14.32
C ARG A 97 -5.21 18.26 -14.88
N GLY A 98 -4.62 19.27 -14.22
CA GLY A 98 -4.72 20.67 -14.66
C GLY A 98 -4.13 20.91 -16.05
N VAL A 99 -3.06 20.19 -16.40
CA VAL A 99 -2.44 20.25 -17.73
C VAL A 99 -3.29 19.55 -18.79
N LEU A 100 -3.84 18.38 -18.46
CA LEU A 100 -4.63 17.56 -19.39
C LEU A 100 -6.06 18.10 -19.62
N ARG A 101 -6.55 19.01 -18.77
CA ARG A 101 -7.90 19.63 -18.86
C ARG A 101 -9.02 18.59 -18.99
N THR A 102 -8.89 17.50 -18.27
CA THR A 102 -9.80 16.35 -18.25
C THR A 102 -10.27 16.10 -16.81
N SER A 103 -11.32 15.30 -16.64
CA SER A 103 -11.82 14.92 -15.32
C SER A 103 -10.89 13.87 -14.67
N TRP A 104 -11.06 13.61 -13.36
CA TRP A 104 -10.32 12.53 -12.70
C TRP A 104 -10.68 11.16 -13.29
N HIS A 105 -11.97 10.92 -13.55
CA HIS A 105 -12.45 9.70 -14.19
C HIS A 105 -11.74 9.42 -15.52
N GLU A 106 -11.82 10.34 -16.47
CA GLU A 106 -11.23 10.18 -17.80
C GLU A 106 -9.70 9.96 -17.75
N TRP A 107 -8.99 10.70 -16.89
CA TRP A 107 -7.55 10.53 -16.75
C TRP A 107 -7.17 9.19 -16.13
N LEU A 108 -7.84 8.79 -15.05
CA LEU A 108 -7.51 7.57 -14.33
C LEU A 108 -7.89 6.31 -15.12
N ASP A 109 -9.01 6.33 -15.83
CA ASP A 109 -9.41 5.26 -16.76
C ASP A 109 -8.34 5.03 -17.84
N SER A 110 -7.74 6.11 -18.37
CA SER A 110 -6.67 6.00 -19.37
C SER A 110 -5.38 5.33 -18.86
N ILE A 111 -5.19 5.29 -17.54
CA ILE A 111 -4.03 4.66 -16.89
C ILE A 111 -4.35 3.20 -16.59
N ASP A 112 -5.47 2.95 -15.93
CA ASP A 112 -5.87 1.66 -15.40
C ASP A 112 -7.38 1.68 -15.12
N GLY A 113 -8.15 0.75 -15.70
CA GLY A 113 -9.61 0.70 -15.55
C GLY A 113 -10.06 0.51 -14.10
N ASP A 114 -9.22 -0.08 -13.22
CA ASP A 114 -9.56 -0.17 -11.80
C ASP A 114 -9.52 1.21 -11.10
N LEU A 115 -8.75 2.17 -11.64
CA LEU A 115 -8.70 3.55 -11.15
C LEU A 115 -9.85 4.41 -11.69
N GLU A 116 -10.58 3.96 -12.72
CA GLU A 116 -11.80 4.62 -13.21
C GLU A 116 -12.77 4.90 -12.06
N TRP A 117 -12.97 3.90 -11.19
CA TRP A 117 -13.87 3.98 -10.04
C TRP A 117 -13.41 5.03 -9.03
N VAL A 118 -12.10 5.11 -8.78
CA VAL A 118 -11.49 6.15 -7.96
C VAL A 118 -11.74 7.52 -8.58
N GLY A 119 -11.58 7.63 -9.90
CA GLY A 119 -11.79 8.89 -10.63
C GLY A 119 -13.22 9.39 -10.58
N SER A 120 -14.20 8.51 -10.73
CA SER A 120 -15.63 8.84 -10.61
C SER A 120 -15.98 9.39 -9.23
N PHE A 121 -15.44 8.78 -8.16
CA PHE A 121 -15.60 9.30 -6.81
C PHE A 121 -14.98 10.69 -6.66
N LEU A 122 -13.77 10.90 -7.18
CA LEU A 122 -13.05 12.16 -7.05
C LEU A 122 -13.71 13.32 -7.82
N ASP A 123 -14.29 13.03 -8.98
CA ASP A 123 -15.10 14.01 -9.71
C ASP A 123 -16.35 14.39 -8.91
N SER A 124 -17.04 13.40 -8.33
CA SER A 124 -18.20 13.64 -7.46
C SER A 124 -17.85 14.43 -6.19
N ALA A 125 -16.73 14.10 -5.56
CA ALA A 125 -16.25 14.78 -4.35
C ALA A 125 -15.75 16.20 -4.63
N ALA A 126 -15.29 16.49 -5.85
CA ALA A 126 -14.92 17.84 -6.26
C ALA A 126 -16.13 18.77 -6.41
N ASP A 127 -17.31 18.21 -6.70
CA ASP A 127 -18.57 18.94 -6.82
C ASP A 127 -19.27 19.14 -5.45
N ASP A 128 -18.95 18.33 -4.43
CA ASP A 128 -19.53 18.37 -3.08
C ASP A 128 -18.48 18.67 -1.98
N THR A 129 -17.97 19.90 -2.00
CA THR A 129 -16.96 20.40 -1.06
C THR A 129 -17.44 20.55 0.39
N ASP A 130 -18.75 20.49 0.63
CA ASP A 130 -19.33 20.60 1.98
C ASP A 130 -19.29 19.25 2.71
N GLN A 131 -19.48 18.14 1.97
CA GLN A 131 -19.46 16.80 2.54
C GLN A 131 -18.04 16.26 2.72
N TYR A 132 -17.17 16.55 1.77
CA TYR A 132 -15.80 16.08 1.80
C TYR A 132 -14.92 17.30 2.08
N GLU A 133 -14.18 17.32 3.20
CA GLU A 133 -13.08 18.27 3.47
C GLU A 133 -11.92 18.16 2.44
N CYS A 134 -12.22 17.61 1.27
CA CYS A 134 -11.54 17.77 0.01
C CYS A 134 -11.67 19.23 -0.46
N ASP A 135 -11.00 20.15 0.21
CA ASP A 135 -10.50 21.34 -0.50
C ASP A 135 -9.49 20.82 -1.53
N LEU A 136 -10.08 20.36 -2.65
CA LEU A 136 -9.56 19.75 -3.86
C LEU A 136 -8.11 19.32 -3.77
N ILE A 137 -7.85 18.01 -3.82
CA ILE A 137 -6.53 17.37 -4.01
C ILE A 137 -5.59 18.30 -4.77
N GLY A 138 -4.92 19.18 -4.02
CA GLY A 138 -4.00 20.18 -4.51
C GLY A 138 -2.59 19.64 -4.42
N GLY A 139 -2.42 18.61 -3.60
CA GLY A 139 -1.27 17.74 -3.54
C GLY A 139 -1.43 16.51 -4.44
N ALA A 140 -0.79 15.42 -4.07
CA ALA A 140 -0.84 14.15 -4.78
C ALA A 140 -1.97 13.24 -4.27
N LEU A 141 -2.53 12.46 -5.19
CA LEU A 141 -3.40 11.33 -4.86
C LEU A 141 -2.54 10.06 -4.80
N PHE A 142 -2.53 9.40 -3.66
CA PHE A 142 -1.93 8.09 -3.49
C PHE A 142 -3.00 7.01 -3.65
N HIS A 143 -2.75 5.99 -4.46
CA HIS A 143 -3.62 4.81 -4.53
C HIS A 143 -2.84 3.56 -4.13
N ILE A 144 -3.29 2.89 -3.08
CA ILE A 144 -2.68 1.66 -2.58
C ILE A 144 -3.32 0.47 -3.30
N TYR A 145 -2.51 -0.24 -4.10
CA TYR A 145 -2.96 -1.42 -4.86
C TYR A 145 -2.96 -2.67 -4.01
N ASN A 146 -1.94 -2.84 -3.17
CA ASN A 146 -1.77 -4.06 -2.40
C ASN A 146 -1.01 -3.78 -1.10
N VAL A 147 -1.45 -4.46 -0.04
CA VAL A 147 -0.74 -4.55 1.24
C VAL A 147 -0.73 -6.00 1.64
N ALA A 148 0.42 -6.63 1.45
CA ALA A 148 0.63 -8.03 1.70
C ALA A 148 1.39 -8.16 3.04
N VAL A 149 0.82 -8.87 4.01
CA VAL A 149 1.49 -9.17 5.28
C VAL A 149 1.62 -10.68 5.44
N HIS A 150 2.84 -11.14 5.71
CA HIS A 150 3.12 -12.55 5.89
C HIS A 150 2.28 -13.13 7.05
N PRO A 151 1.65 -14.33 6.89
CA PRO A 151 0.70 -14.88 7.86
C PRO A 151 1.20 -14.91 9.31
N ALA A 152 2.48 -15.22 9.50
CA ALA A 152 3.08 -15.38 10.82
C ALA A 152 3.24 -14.07 11.62
N VAL A 153 3.14 -12.91 10.96
CA VAL A 153 3.20 -11.60 11.63
C VAL A 153 1.88 -10.83 11.56
N ARG A 154 0.79 -11.49 11.12
CA ARG A 154 -0.55 -10.91 11.14
C ARG A 154 -1.03 -10.69 12.57
N GLY A 155 -1.87 -9.68 12.76
CA GLY A 155 -2.43 -9.32 14.07
C GLY A 155 -1.61 -8.32 14.88
N GLN A 156 -0.42 -7.95 14.40
CA GLN A 156 0.45 -6.95 15.03
C GLN A 156 0.42 -5.59 14.29
N ASP A 157 -0.65 -5.33 13.54
CA ASP A 157 -0.85 -4.10 12.75
C ASP A 157 0.29 -3.75 11.77
N VAL A 158 1.11 -4.73 11.39
CA VAL A 158 2.23 -4.56 10.45
C VAL A 158 1.79 -3.86 9.16
N GLY A 159 0.64 -4.27 8.60
CA GLY A 159 0.09 -3.64 7.39
C GLY A 159 -0.25 -2.16 7.58
N LEU A 160 -0.96 -1.81 8.67
CA LEU A 160 -1.31 -0.42 8.97
C LEU A 160 -0.07 0.44 9.24
N ARG A 161 0.91 -0.10 9.97
CA ARG A 161 2.19 0.57 10.23
C ARG A 161 2.99 0.79 8.94
N LEU A 162 2.99 -0.18 8.02
CA LEU A 162 3.66 -0.06 6.73
C LEU A 162 2.97 1.00 5.85
N ILE A 163 1.63 1.05 5.82
CA ILE A 163 0.89 2.12 5.13
C ILE A 163 1.22 3.48 5.74
N ALA A 164 1.15 3.59 7.06
CA ALA A 164 1.46 4.82 7.79
C ALA A 164 2.88 5.32 7.48
N HIS A 165 3.86 4.42 7.52
CA HIS A 165 5.25 4.71 7.18
C HIS A 165 5.39 5.16 5.72
N ALA A 166 4.84 4.39 4.76
CA ALA A 166 4.90 4.71 3.35
C ALA A 166 4.35 6.12 3.08
N LEU A 167 3.16 6.42 3.57
CA LEU A 167 2.54 7.74 3.39
C LEU A 167 3.34 8.86 4.05
N LEU A 168 3.89 8.67 5.25
CA LEU A 168 4.79 9.66 5.87
C LEU A 168 6.04 9.94 5.05
N THR A 169 6.61 8.91 4.42
CA THR A 169 7.85 9.04 3.66
C THR A 169 7.63 9.65 2.27
N THR A 170 6.45 9.48 1.67
CA THR A 170 6.19 9.91 0.29
C THR A 170 5.33 11.16 0.18
N SER A 171 4.44 11.41 1.15
CA SER A 171 3.64 12.62 1.16
C SER A 171 4.54 13.84 1.38
N SER A 172 4.26 14.89 0.63
CA SER A 172 5.06 16.13 0.64
C SER A 172 4.20 17.38 0.72
N GLY A 173 2.88 17.24 0.55
CA GLY A 173 1.93 18.32 0.48
C GLY A 173 0.98 18.38 1.67
N LEU A 174 0.59 19.61 2.00
CA LEU A 174 -0.70 19.85 2.65
C LEU A 174 -1.75 19.65 1.54
N ASN A 175 -2.75 18.78 1.77
CA ASN A 175 -3.79 18.39 0.80
C ASN A 175 -3.43 17.23 -0.15
N ASP A 176 -2.50 16.37 0.27
CA ASP A 176 -2.36 15.04 -0.32
C ASP A 176 -3.58 14.18 0.12
N ALA A 177 -3.92 13.14 -0.64
CA ALA A 177 -4.97 12.20 -0.26
C ALA A 177 -4.59 10.78 -0.61
N VAL A 178 -5.18 9.79 0.06
CA VAL A 178 -4.96 8.37 -0.21
C VAL A 178 -6.29 7.65 -0.43
N THR A 179 -6.29 6.73 -1.40
CA THR A 179 -7.37 5.80 -1.64
C THR A 179 -6.87 4.36 -1.63
N LEU A 180 -7.78 3.45 -1.32
CA LEU A 180 -7.59 2.01 -1.48
C LEU A 180 -8.95 1.35 -1.72
N ILE A 181 -8.95 0.15 -2.30
CA ILE A 181 -10.13 -0.69 -2.40
C ILE A 181 -9.98 -1.81 -1.38
N ALA A 182 -10.88 -1.85 -0.39
CA ALA A 182 -10.96 -2.95 0.55
C ALA A 182 -11.65 -4.13 -0.13
N ALA A 183 -10.83 -5.03 -0.69
CA ALA A 183 -11.23 -6.27 -1.33
C ALA A 183 -10.33 -7.41 -0.84
N ASP A 184 -10.88 -8.64 -0.80
CA ASP A 184 -10.07 -9.81 -0.46
C ASP A 184 -9.33 -10.29 -1.71
N SER A 185 -8.06 -9.89 -1.83
CA SER A 185 -7.18 -10.33 -2.90
C SER A 185 -6.51 -11.67 -2.55
N PRO A 186 -6.08 -12.46 -3.55
CA PRO A 186 -5.27 -13.65 -3.32
C PRO A 186 -4.05 -13.30 -2.46
N ASP A 187 -3.82 -14.12 -1.44
CA ASP A 187 -2.68 -13.96 -0.54
C ASP A 187 -1.39 -14.30 -1.31
N GLU A 188 -0.46 -13.36 -1.40
CA GLU A 188 0.83 -13.55 -2.09
C GLU A 188 1.59 -14.77 -1.54
N TRP A 189 1.39 -15.12 -0.26
CA TRP A 189 2.08 -16.23 0.40
C TRP A 189 1.32 -17.55 0.46
N ASP A 190 -0.02 -17.52 0.34
CA ASP A 190 -0.83 -18.75 0.45
C ASP A 190 -1.21 -19.30 -0.93
N GLY A 191 -1.11 -18.51 -2.00
CA GLY A 191 -1.41 -18.92 -3.38
C GLY A 191 -2.85 -19.39 -3.62
N ARG A 192 -3.67 -19.44 -2.57
CA ARG A 192 -5.07 -19.81 -2.59
C ARG A 192 -5.88 -18.61 -3.05
N ALA A 193 -6.65 -18.82 -4.12
CA ALA A 193 -7.74 -17.92 -4.46
C ALA A 193 -8.66 -17.80 -3.22
N ARG A 194 -8.87 -16.57 -2.77
CA ARG A 194 -9.80 -16.30 -1.68
C ARG A 194 -11.17 -15.96 -2.25
N ASP A 195 -12.22 -16.44 -1.58
CA ASP A 195 -13.58 -16.05 -1.92
C ASP A 195 -13.79 -14.58 -1.55
N GLN A 196 -13.98 -13.75 -2.59
CA GLN A 196 -14.39 -12.36 -2.45
C GLN A 196 -15.79 -12.33 -1.85
N THR A 197 -15.87 -11.97 -0.57
CA THR A 197 -17.14 -11.90 0.17
C THR A 197 -17.30 -10.54 0.81
N SER A 198 -18.52 -10.01 0.81
CA SER A 198 -18.84 -8.71 1.40
C SER A 198 -18.51 -8.62 2.88
N VAL A 199 -18.57 -9.75 3.61
CA VAL A 199 -18.18 -9.82 5.03
C VAL A 199 -16.70 -9.53 5.23
N ARG A 200 -15.82 -10.05 4.35
CA ARG A 200 -14.38 -9.82 4.43
C ARG A 200 -14.00 -8.42 3.98
N ALA A 201 -14.61 -7.92 2.91
CA ALA A 201 -14.44 -6.53 2.47
C ALA A 201 -14.79 -5.55 3.61
N ALA A 202 -15.92 -5.76 4.30
CA ALA A 202 -16.31 -4.96 5.45
C ALA A 202 -15.34 -5.09 6.65
N ALA A 203 -14.74 -6.27 6.86
CA ALA A 203 -13.72 -6.45 7.90
C ALA A 203 -12.42 -5.71 7.57
N LEU A 204 -11.98 -5.74 6.31
CA LEU A 204 -10.85 -4.95 5.81
C LEU A 204 -11.14 -3.46 5.89
N ALA A 205 -12.34 -3.01 5.53
CA ALA A 205 -12.72 -1.61 5.65
C ALA A 205 -12.65 -1.11 7.10
N ARG A 206 -13.15 -1.91 8.06
CA ARG A 206 -12.98 -1.62 9.50
C ARG A 206 -11.52 -1.61 9.94
N HIS A 207 -10.68 -2.48 9.37
CA HIS A 207 -9.25 -2.51 9.65
C HIS A 207 -8.57 -1.21 9.20
N TYR A 208 -8.83 -0.75 7.97
CA TYR A 208 -8.26 0.49 7.43
C TYR A 208 -8.85 1.74 8.06
N ALA A 209 -10.10 1.72 8.50
CA ALA A 209 -10.72 2.83 9.23
C ALA A 209 -9.96 3.23 10.50
N ARG A 210 -9.21 2.29 11.12
CA ARG A 210 -8.34 2.58 12.26
C ARG A 210 -7.23 3.57 11.93
N LEU A 211 -6.82 3.65 10.66
CA LEU A 211 -5.80 4.57 10.17
C LEU A 211 -6.39 5.92 9.71
N GLY A 212 -7.72 6.05 9.64
CA GLY A 212 -8.43 7.27 9.26
C GLY A 212 -9.21 7.18 7.95
N PHE A 213 -9.17 6.03 7.27
CA PHE A 213 -9.96 5.81 6.06
C PHE A 213 -11.46 5.81 6.33
N SER A 214 -12.21 6.50 5.47
CA SER A 214 -13.66 6.48 5.42
C SER A 214 -14.12 5.71 4.19
N GLU A 215 -15.20 4.94 4.34
CA GLU A 215 -15.89 4.33 3.20
C GLU A 215 -16.60 5.45 2.42
N VAL A 216 -16.34 5.51 1.11
CA VAL A 216 -16.90 6.55 0.24
C VAL A 216 -17.77 5.99 -0.87
N ASP A 217 -17.53 4.75 -1.27
CA ASP A 217 -18.38 4.03 -2.21
C ASP A 217 -18.25 2.52 -2.04
N ARG A 218 -19.25 1.77 -2.54
CA ARG A 218 -19.32 0.31 -2.47
C ARG A 218 -19.98 -0.24 -3.73
N ARG A 219 -19.37 -1.26 -4.34
CA ARG A 219 -20.00 -1.98 -5.46
C ARG A 219 -21.21 -2.80 -4.99
N ASP A 220 -22.16 -3.05 -5.91
CA ASP A 220 -23.43 -3.71 -5.60
C ASP A 220 -23.29 -5.09 -4.93
N ASP A 221 -22.23 -5.83 -5.24
CA ASP A 221 -21.92 -7.13 -4.62
C ASP A 221 -21.39 -7.03 -3.18
N GLY A 222 -21.03 -5.83 -2.75
CA GLY A 222 -20.41 -5.51 -1.46
C GLY A 222 -19.00 -6.10 -1.28
N ALA A 223 -18.43 -6.76 -2.29
CA ALA A 223 -17.12 -7.41 -2.23
C ALA A 223 -15.96 -6.41 -2.38
N ASN A 224 -16.26 -5.21 -2.87
CA ASN A 224 -15.30 -4.13 -3.03
C ASN A 224 -15.85 -2.86 -2.37
N ILE A 225 -15.06 -2.27 -1.49
CA ILE A 225 -15.39 -1.03 -0.79
C ILE A 225 -14.28 -0.01 -1.07
N LEU A 226 -14.62 1.09 -1.75
CA LEU A 226 -13.69 2.18 -1.99
C LEU A 226 -13.54 3.00 -0.70
N MET A 227 -12.29 3.20 -0.30
CA MET A 227 -11.94 3.94 0.89
C MET A 227 -11.05 5.12 0.57
N TYR A 228 -11.23 6.21 1.32
CA TYR A 228 -10.53 7.47 1.15
C TYR A 228 -10.07 8.05 2.49
N ALA A 229 -8.90 8.68 2.51
CA ALA A 229 -8.46 9.52 3.63
C ALA A 229 -7.66 10.73 3.13
N PRO A 230 -7.89 11.94 3.66
CA PRO A 230 -6.98 13.06 3.42
C PRO A 230 -5.68 12.87 4.21
N ILE A 231 -4.55 13.21 3.60
CA ILE A 231 -3.23 13.25 4.25
C ILE A 231 -2.98 14.71 4.67
N GLY A 232 -2.99 14.99 5.98
CA GLY A 232 -2.83 16.35 6.51
C GLY A 232 -3.75 16.66 7.69
N ARG A 233 -4.31 17.88 7.72
CA ARG A 233 -4.86 18.53 8.92
C ARG A 233 -5.92 17.74 9.72
N CYS A 234 -6.63 16.79 9.12
CA CYS A 234 -7.71 16.05 9.80
C CYS A 234 -7.78 14.53 9.53
N GLY A 235 -7.04 13.98 8.56
CA GLY A 235 -7.49 12.75 7.90
C GLY A 235 -6.74 11.43 8.16
N LEU A 236 -5.50 11.47 8.65
CA LEU A 236 -4.70 10.25 8.83
C LEU A 236 -4.16 10.18 10.26
N ARG A 237 -4.56 9.14 11.00
CA ARG A 237 -4.16 8.93 12.41
C ARG A 237 -2.82 8.22 12.51
N VAL A 238 -1.84 8.71 11.78
CA VAL A 238 -0.52 8.11 11.64
C VAL A 238 0.19 7.97 13.00
N GLU A 239 0.09 8.98 13.86
CA GLU A 239 0.72 8.95 15.19
C GLU A 239 0.11 7.89 16.12
N ALA A 240 -1.18 7.56 15.95
CA ALA A 240 -1.82 6.52 16.74
C ALA A 240 -1.37 5.11 16.31
N ALA A 241 -1.17 4.90 15.00
CA ALA A 241 -0.75 3.62 14.45
C ALA A 241 0.71 3.25 14.76
N LEU A 242 1.57 4.25 15.01
CA LEU A 242 3.00 4.06 15.32
C LEU A 242 3.33 3.96 16.82
N ARG A 243 2.38 4.27 17.72
CA ARG A 243 2.60 4.31 19.19
C ARG A 243 2.03 3.12 19.98
N THR A 244 1.21 2.28 19.36
CA THR A 244 0.71 1.01 19.89
C THR A 244 1.39 -0.12 19.18
#